data_AF-A0A7Y2D6G3-F1
#
_entry.id   AF-A0A7Y2D6G3-F1
#
_cell.length_a   1.000
_cell.length_b   1.000
_cell.length_c   1.000
_cell.angle_alpha   90.00
_cell.angle_beta   90.00
_cell.angle_gamma   90.00
#
_symmetry.space_group_name_H-M   'P 1'
#
loop_
_entity.id
_entity.type
_entity.pdbx_description
1 polymer ?
#
loop_
_entity_poly.entity_id
_entity_poly.type
_entity_poly.pdbx_seq_one_letter_code
_entity_poly.pdbx_strand_id
1 'polypeptide(L)' 'MSDADLEKDVKFFGNDTTYRGVWSFMNAHTNQHLGQLIAYSRVNGIVPPWSQTDGASD' A
#
# COMPACT_ATOMS: atom_id res chain seq x y z
N MET A 1 6.67 9.02 15.56
CA MET A 1 5.55 8.35 16.24
C MET A 1 6.15 7.22 17.06
N SER A 2 5.88 7.19 18.36
CA SER A 2 6.22 6.06 19.22
C SER A 2 5.16 4.95 19.09
N ASP A 3 5.48 3.73 19.50
CA ASP A 3 4.49 2.64 19.49
C ASP A 3 3.26 2.96 20.34
N ALA A 4 3.44 3.70 21.44
CA ALA A 4 2.33 4.16 22.29
C ALA A 4 1.38 5.11 21.55
N ASP A 5 1.87 5.88 20.57
CA ASP A 5 1.02 6.77 19.78
C ASP A 5 0.06 6.00 18.86
N LEU A 6 0.35 4.73 18.52
CA LEU A 6 -0.49 3.92 17.64
C LEU A 6 -1.84 3.55 18.27
N GLU A 7 -1.94 3.62 19.60
CA GLU A 7 -3.16 3.35 20.36
C GLU A 7 -4.05 4.58 20.54
N LYS A 8 -3.68 5.74 19.98
CA LYS A 8 -4.51 6.95 20.05
C LYS A 8 -5.77 6.79 19.20
N ASP A 9 -6.91 7.14 19.79
CA ASP A 9 -8.21 7.15 19.12
C ASP A 9 -8.30 8.23 18.04
N VAL A 10 -8.97 7.90 16.94
CA VAL A 10 -9.24 8.80 15.82
C VAL A 10 -10.55 8.43 15.13
N LYS A 11 -11.27 9.44 14.63
CA LYS A 11 -12.38 9.23 13.70
C LYS A 11 -11.83 9.08 12.29
N PHE A 12 -12.06 7.93 11.66
CA PHE A 12 -11.64 7.65 10.29
C PHE A 12 -12.87 7.26 9.45
N PHE A 13 -13.17 8.06 8.41
CA PHE A 13 -14.41 7.95 7.63
C PHE A 13 -15.68 7.85 8.49
N GLY A 14 -15.74 8.64 9.57
CA GLY A 14 -16.88 8.67 10.51
C GLY A 14 -16.91 7.54 11.54
N ASN A 15 -16.04 6.53 11.44
CA ASN A 15 -15.95 5.41 12.37
C ASN A 15 -14.86 5.65 13.41
N ASP A 16 -15.05 5.17 14.64
CA ASP A 16 -13.98 5.13 15.65
C ASP A 16 -12.94 4.08 15.30
N THR A 17 -11.66 4.45 15.40
CA THR A 17 -10.53 3.55 15.25
C THR A 17 -9.31 4.11 15.98
N THR A 18 -8.16 3.44 15.89
CA THR A 18 -6.88 3.97 16.38
C THR A 18 -5.96 4.35 15.22
N TYR A 19 -4.88 5.07 15.50
CA TYR A 19 -3.82 5.30 14.51
C TYR A 19 -3.30 3.99 13.90
N ARG A 20 -3.18 2.92 14.69
CA ARG A 20 -2.85 1.58 14.20
C ARG A 20 -3.87 1.06 13.18
N GLY A 21 -5.16 1.26 13.46
CA GLY A 21 -6.24 0.90 12.55
C GLY A 21 -6.15 1.62 11.21
N VAL A 22 -5.90 2.94 11.24
CA VAL A 22 -5.68 3.74 10.03
C VAL A 22 -4.48 3.23 9.23
N TRP A 23 -3.33 2.97 9.88
CA TRP A 23 -2.15 2.43 9.19
C TRP A 23 -2.39 1.07 8.58
N SER A 24 -3.11 0.19 9.28
CA SER A 24 -3.50 -1.13 8.77
C SER A 24 -4.39 -1.01 7.53
N PHE A 25 -5.36 -0.09 7.56
CA PHE A 25 -6.20 0.22 6.40
C PHE A 25 -5.38 0.76 5.23
N MET A 26 -4.50 1.74 5.47
CA MET A 26 -3.68 2.33 4.41
C MET A 26 -2.75 1.30 3.75
N ASN A 27 -2.20 0.38 4.52
CA ASN A 27 -1.40 -0.72 3.99
C ASN A 27 -2.23 -1.63 3.08
N ALA A 28 -3.41 -2.08 3.53
CA ALA A 28 -4.30 -2.91 2.72
C ALA A 28 -4.78 -2.18 1.45
N HIS A 29 -5.20 -0.92 1.58
CA HIS A 29 -5.67 -0.08 0.48
C HIS A 29 -4.60 0.13 -0.60
N THR A 30 -3.36 0.44 -0.18
CA THR A 30 -2.25 0.64 -1.12
C THR A 30 -1.90 -0.66 -1.85
N ASN A 31 -1.93 -1.80 -1.17
CA ASN A 31 -1.69 -3.10 -1.79
C ASN A 31 -2.79 -3.47 -2.81
N GLN A 32 -4.05 -3.10 -2.55
CA GLN A 32 -5.13 -3.28 -3.52
C GLN A 32 -4.88 -2.44 -4.79
N HIS A 33 -4.55 -1.16 -4.64
CA HIS A 33 -4.21 -0.29 -5.79
C HIS A 33 -2.99 -0.82 -6.55
N LEU A 34 -1.96 -1.29 -5.84
CA LEU A 34 -0.80 -1.91 -6.47
C LEU A 34 -1.18 -3.14 -7.30
N GLY A 35 -2.01 -4.04 -6.76
CA GLY A 35 -2.50 -5.20 -7.49
C GLY A 35 -3.27 -4.82 -8.78
N GLN A 36 -4.09 -3.77 -8.72
CA GLN A 36 -4.80 -3.23 -9.88
C GLN A 36 -3.82 -2.66 -10.93
N LEU A 37 -2.79 -1.93 -10.51
CA LEU A 37 -1.76 -1.39 -11.41
C LEU A 37 -0.90 -2.49 -12.04
N ILE A 38 -0.57 -3.56 -11.31
CA ILE A 38 0.11 -4.74 -11.86
C ILE A 38 -0.76 -5.39 -12.94
N ALA A 39 -2.04 -5.62 -12.66
CA ALA A 39 -2.96 -6.21 -13.63
C ALA A 39 -3.11 -5.34 -14.88
N TYR A 40 -3.30 -4.04 -14.69
CA TYR A 40 -3.37 -3.07 -15.79
C TYR A 40 -2.09 -3.10 -16.65
N SER A 41 -0.91 -3.06 -16.02
CA SER A 41 0.36 -3.10 -16.74
C SER A 41 0.48 -4.35 -17.60
N ARG A 42 0.16 -5.53 -17.04
CA ARG A 42 0.21 -6.82 -17.75
C ARG A 42 -0.75 -6.89 -18.93
N VAL A 43 -2.00 -6.43 -18.75
CA VAL A 43 -3.01 -6.42 -19.83
C VAL A 43 -2.59 -5.50 -20.98
N ASN A 44 -1.83 -4.45 -20.69
CA ASN A 44 -1.33 -3.50 -21.69
C ASN A 44 0.10 -3.81 -22.19
N GLY A 45 0.67 -4.97 -21.85
CA GLY A 45 2.01 -5.36 -22.29
C GLY A 45 3.15 -4.52 -21.68
N ILE A 46 2.88 -3.79 -20.60
CA ILE A 46 3.87 -2.98 -19.87
C ILE A 46 4.51 -3.84 -18.79
N VAL A 47 5.84 -3.89 -18.77
CA VAL A 47 6.60 -4.46 -17.63
C VAL A 47 6.68 -3.40 -16.54
N PRO A 48 6.05 -3.61 -15.37
CA PRO A 48 6.07 -2.60 -14.32
C PRO A 48 7.50 -2.41 -13.78
N PRO A 49 7.88 -1.18 -13.38
CA PRO A 49 9.25 -0.85 -12.97
C PRO A 49 9.83 -1.77 -11.89
N TRP A 50 9.04 -2.17 -10.90
CA TRP A 50 9.46 -3.07 -9.81
C TRP A 50 9.58 -4.54 -10.22
N SER A 51 9.31 -4.89 -11.47
CA SER A 51 9.53 -6.21 -12.06
C SER A 51 10.54 -6.17 -13.20
N GLN A 52 11.13 -5.01 -13.48
CA GLN A 52 12.29 -4.94 -14.34
C GLN A 52 13.45 -5.57 -13.57
N THR A 53 14.06 -6.60 -14.14
CA THR A 53 15.43 -6.94 -13.77
C THR A 53 16.25 -5.75 -14.26
N ASP A 54 16.62 -4.84 -13.36
CA ASP A 54 17.65 -3.85 -13.67
C ASP A 54 18.77 -4.57 -14.41
N GLY A 55 19.31 -3.97 -15.48
CA GLY A 55 20.36 -4.55 -16.32
C GLY A 55 21.62 -4.91 -15.53
N ALA A 56 21.56 -5.98 -14.73
CA ALA A 56 22.67 -6.82 -14.34
C ALA A 56 23.08 -7.57 -15.62
N SER A 57 23.68 -6.81 -16.52
CA SER A 57 24.81 -7.32 -17.28
C SER A 57 25.88 -7.73 -16.26
N ASP A 58 26.21 -9.01 -16.34
CA ASP A 58 27.25 -9.81 -15.67
C ASP A 58 26.81 -10.62 -14.43
#